data_AF-A0A6A5V3Q2-F1
#
_entry.id   AF-A0A6A5V3Q2-F1
#
_cell.length_a   1.000
_cell.length_b   1.000
_cell.length_c   1.000
_cell.angle_alpha   90.00
_cell.angle_beta   90.00
_cell.angle_gamma   90.00
#
_symmetry.space_group_name_H-M   'P 1'
#
loop_
_entity.id
_entity.type
_entity.pdbx_description
1 polymer ?
#
loop_
_entity_poly.entity_id
_entity_poly.type
_entity_poly.pdbx_seq_one_letter_code
_entity_poly.pdbx_strand_id
1 'polypeptide(L)'
;VVLGERRHWRAPSKDDSRGPCPLLNSLANHGFLPHNGKHISVPALVNALDDALNLNDPGKAFFQAQEEKALTISTNKDYSTFNLLDLMAHNVIEHDGSLSRADGARTMAIIGGSTRPFSTRRRCIGPARRSVCTTARMRCSGDSEARS
;
A
#
# COMPACT_ATOMS: atom_id res chain seq x y z
N VAL A 1 9.06 18.67 19.19
CA VAL A 1 9.34 17.96 17.92
C VAL A 1 10.00 18.95 16.99
N VAL A 2 11.26 18.70 16.61
CA VAL A 2 12.08 19.65 15.83
C VAL A 2 11.57 19.68 14.38
N LEU A 3 11.01 20.81 13.96
CA LEU A 3 10.48 21.08 12.62
C LEU A 3 11.60 21.33 11.59
N GLY A 4 12.59 20.43 11.49
CA GLY A 4 13.84 20.73 10.75
C GLY A 4 14.54 19.57 10.03
N GLU A 5 14.46 18.33 10.51
CA GLU A 5 15.04 17.18 9.80
C GLU A 5 14.03 16.63 8.79
N ARG A 6 13.95 17.34 7.66
CA ARG A 6 13.00 17.06 6.57
C ARG A 6 13.21 15.66 5.99
N ARG A 7 12.36 14.73 6.42
CA ARG A 7 11.75 13.66 5.61
C ARG A 7 12.69 12.96 4.61
N HIS A 8 13.92 12.69 5.05
CA HIS A 8 14.92 12.01 4.24
C HIS A 8 14.51 10.56 4.06
N TRP A 9 14.67 10.04 2.85
CA TRP A 9 14.33 8.66 2.58
C TRP A 9 15.28 7.74 3.36
N ARG A 10 14.73 6.75 4.05
CA ARG A 10 15.49 5.66 4.64
C ARG A 10 14.87 4.33 4.24
N ALA A 11 15.73 3.35 3.92
CA ALA A 11 15.30 2.00 3.64
C ALA A 11 14.66 1.37 4.90
N PRO A 12 13.59 0.55 4.75
CA PRO A 12 13.06 -0.21 5.87
C PRO A 12 14.06 -1.27 6.34
N SER A 13 14.13 -1.48 7.65
CA SER A 13 14.80 -2.63 8.25
C SER A 13 13.90 -3.87 8.22
N LYS A 14 14.48 -5.04 8.47
CA LYS A 14 13.76 -6.33 8.52
C LYS A 14 12.61 -6.36 9.54
N ASP A 15 12.73 -5.57 10.61
CA ASP A 15 11.78 -5.52 11.71
C ASP A 15 10.67 -4.47 11.50
N ASP A 16 10.79 -3.66 10.43
CA ASP A 16 9.83 -2.64 10.06
C ASP A 16 8.67 -3.26 9.26
N SER A 17 7.46 -2.83 9.60
CA SER A 17 6.24 -3.27 8.93
C SER A 17 6.03 -2.51 7.63
N ARG A 18 5.78 -3.22 6.54
CA ARG A 18 5.41 -2.64 5.23
C ARG A 18 4.23 -3.43 4.66
N GLY A 19 3.36 -2.71 3.94
CA GLY A 19 2.09 -3.23 3.45
C GLY A 19 1.98 -3.30 1.93
N PRO A 20 0.79 -3.64 1.42
CA PRO A 20 0.51 -3.72 -0.01
C PRO A 20 0.27 -2.34 -0.65
N CYS A 21 0.21 -1.25 0.12
CA CYS A 21 0.06 0.10 -0.41
C CYS A 21 1.43 0.76 -0.67
N PRO A 22 1.79 1.10 -1.93
CA PRO A 22 3.09 1.72 -2.22
C PRO A 22 3.18 3.15 -1.65
N LEU A 23 2.05 3.85 -1.53
CA LEU A 23 1.99 5.19 -0.97
C LEU A 23 2.36 5.18 0.52
N LEU A 24 1.71 4.36 1.34
CA LEU A 24 1.97 4.28 2.78
C LEU A 24 3.40 3.81 3.08
N ASN A 25 3.92 2.86 2.29
CA ASN A 25 5.32 2.42 2.41
C ASN A 25 6.30 3.57 2.15
N SER A 26 6.01 4.42 1.17
CA SER A 26 6.84 5.60 0.89
C SER A 26 6.76 6.62 2.02
N LEU A 27 5.57 6.87 2.57
CA LEU A 27 5.39 7.77 3.71
C LEU A 27 6.15 7.31 4.96
N ALA A 28 6.15 6.02 5.27
CA ALA A 28 6.96 5.47 6.36
C ALA A 28 8.46 5.58 6.08
N ASN A 29 8.90 5.35 4.84
CA ASN A 29 10.32 5.52 4.46
C ASN A 29 10.78 6.98 4.53
N HIS A 30 9.89 7.93 4.29
CA HIS A 30 10.14 9.37 4.37
C HIS A 30 9.79 9.97 5.74
N GLY A 31 9.41 9.16 6.73
CA GLY A 31 9.10 9.65 8.09
C GLY A 31 7.86 10.52 8.20
N PHE A 32 6.93 10.45 7.24
CA PHE A 32 5.57 11.00 7.40
C PHE A 32 4.74 10.14 8.36
N LEU A 33 4.95 8.83 8.30
CA LEU A 33 4.43 7.86 9.25
C LEU A 33 5.58 7.35 10.14
N PRO A 34 5.28 6.73 11.29
CA PRO A 34 6.26 5.97 12.05
C PRO A 34 7.08 5.07 11.12
N HIS A 35 8.41 5.22 11.13
CA HIS A 35 9.28 4.53 10.18
C HIS A 35 9.17 3.00 10.29
N ASN A 36 8.90 2.52 11.50
CA ASN A 36 8.66 1.11 11.79
C ASN A 36 7.33 0.58 11.23
N GLY A 37 6.44 1.45 10.72
CA GLY A 37 5.16 1.07 10.12
C GLY A 37 4.16 0.44 11.09
N LYS A 38 4.30 0.69 12.40
CA LYS A 38 3.49 0.08 13.46
C LYS A 38 2.72 1.12 14.26
N HIS A 39 1.63 0.71 14.89
CA HIS A 39 0.77 1.53 15.75
C HIS A 39 0.32 2.85 15.11
N ILE A 40 -0.16 2.77 13.87
CA ILE A 40 -0.64 3.93 13.13
C ILE A 40 -2.12 4.14 13.43
N SER A 41 -2.51 5.33 13.89
CA SER A 41 -3.91 5.71 14.07
C SER A 41 -4.47 6.36 12.80
N VAL A 42 -5.77 6.22 12.57
CA VAL A 42 -6.46 6.80 11.41
C VAL A 42 -6.24 8.32 11.29
N PRO A 43 -6.39 9.13 12.37
CA PRO A 43 -6.18 10.58 12.27
C PRO A 43 -4.73 10.95 11.95
N ALA A 44 -3.76 10.23 12.53
CA ALA A 44 -2.34 10.49 12.27
C ALA A 44 -1.99 10.20 10.80
N LEU A 45 -2.59 9.16 10.22
CA LEU A 45 -2.39 8.82 8.82
C LEU A 45 -3.03 9.85 7.88
N VAL A 46 -4.26 10.28 8.13
CA VAL A 46 -4.94 11.28 7.30
C VAL A 46 -4.14 12.59 7.28
N ASN A 47 -3.64 13.02 8.44
CA ASN A 47 -2.78 14.20 8.53
C ASN A 47 -1.45 13.99 7.77
N ALA A 48 -0.82 12.83 7.90
CA ALA A 48 0.42 12.50 7.19
C ALA A 48 0.23 12.46 5.67
N LEU A 49 -0.93 12.01 5.18
CA LEU A 49 -1.29 12.01 3.77
C LEU A 49 -1.55 13.43 3.25
N ASP A 50 -2.25 14.25 4.03
CA ASP A 50 -2.50 15.64 3.68
C ASP A 50 -1.19 16.43 3.61
N ASP A 51 -0.32 16.27 4.59
CA ASP A 51 1.03 16.86 4.61
C ASP A 51 1.87 16.46 3.39
N ALA A 52 1.71 15.23 2.88
CA ALA A 52 2.54 14.68 1.83
C ALA A 52 2.01 14.96 0.41
N LEU A 53 0.70 14.89 0.26
CA LEU A 53 0.03 14.91 -1.05
C LEU A 53 -0.87 16.12 -1.25
N ASN A 54 -1.08 16.94 -0.21
CA ASN A 54 -1.97 18.09 -0.22
C ASN A 54 -3.39 17.69 -0.69
N LEU A 55 -4.05 16.84 0.11
CA LEU A 55 -5.33 16.26 -0.23
C LEU A 55 -6.47 17.26 -0.01
N ASN A 56 -7.47 17.24 -0.89
CA ASN A 56 -8.73 17.92 -0.63
C ASN A 56 -9.62 17.09 0.32
N ASP A 57 -10.68 17.70 0.85
CA ASP A 57 -11.57 17.04 1.83
C ASP A 57 -12.15 15.71 1.33
N PRO A 58 -12.58 15.55 0.07
CA PRO A 58 -13.01 14.26 -0.46
C PRO A 58 -11.90 13.19 -0.44
N GLY A 59 -10.65 13.59 -0.75
CA GLY A 59 -9.49 12.71 -0.68
C GLY A 59 -9.22 12.24 0.76
N LYS A 60 -9.28 13.16 1.73
CA LYS A 60 -9.12 12.85 3.16
C LYS A 60 -10.19 11.86 3.64
N ALA A 61 -11.46 12.13 3.29
CA ALA A 61 -12.58 11.25 3.63
C ALA A 61 -12.44 9.85 3.03
N PHE A 62 -11.94 9.74 1.79
CA PHE A 62 -11.69 8.44 1.17
C PHE A 62 -10.68 7.61 1.97
N PHE A 63 -9.52 8.19 2.33
CA PHE A 63 -8.52 7.48 3.10
C PHE A 63 -8.99 7.16 4.51
N GLN A 64 -9.69 8.08 5.16
CA GLN A 64 -10.30 7.82 6.47
C GLN A 64 -11.20 6.57 6.43
N ALA A 65 -12.11 6.49 5.46
CA ALA A 65 -13.03 5.37 5.34
C ALA A 65 -12.35 4.03 5.02
N GLN A 66 -11.23 4.03 4.29
CA GLN A 66 -10.48 2.79 4.06
C GLN A 66 -9.73 2.35 5.33
N GLU A 67 -9.09 3.27 6.04
CA GLU A 67 -8.28 2.91 7.21
C GLU A 67 -9.14 2.56 8.43
N GLU A 68 -10.38 3.05 8.52
CA GLU A 68 -11.36 2.55 9.49
C GLU A 68 -11.63 1.04 9.30
N LYS A 69 -11.60 0.53 8.06
CA LYS A 69 -11.65 -0.92 7.80
C LYS A 69 -10.37 -1.62 8.24
N ALA A 70 -9.22 -0.97 8.14
CA ALA A 70 -7.96 -1.53 8.62
C ALA A 70 -7.96 -1.80 10.13
N LEU A 71 -8.72 -1.02 10.91
CA LEU A 71 -8.89 -1.27 12.35
C LEU A 71 -9.59 -2.61 12.63
N THR A 72 -10.47 -3.08 11.75
CA THR A 72 -11.20 -4.36 11.90
C THR A 72 -10.30 -5.59 11.75
N ILE A 73 -9.15 -5.43 11.10
CA ILE A 73 -8.14 -6.47 10.86
C ILE A 73 -6.85 -6.20 11.64
N SER A 74 -6.87 -5.24 12.56
CA SER A 74 -5.70 -4.86 13.33
C SER A 74 -5.23 -6.03 14.19
N THR A 75 -3.92 -6.29 14.15
CA THR A 75 -3.26 -7.25 15.05
C THR A 75 -2.95 -6.66 16.43
N ASN A 76 -3.21 -5.36 16.62
CA ASN A 76 -3.00 -4.67 17.89
C ASN A 76 -4.21 -4.89 18.81
N LYS A 77 -3.93 -5.19 20.09
CA LYS A 77 -4.96 -5.55 21.10
C LYS A 77 -5.99 -4.44 21.36
N ASP A 78 -5.61 -3.18 21.10
CA ASP A 78 -6.42 -2.02 21.46
C ASP A 78 -7.35 -1.56 20.32
N TYR A 79 -7.27 -2.16 19.12
CA TYR A 79 -8.05 -1.85 17.90
C TYR A 79 -8.15 -0.36 17.52
N SER A 80 -7.32 0.49 18.12
CA SER A 80 -7.25 1.93 17.92
C SER A 80 -6.15 2.33 16.93
N THR A 81 -5.27 1.38 16.63
CA THR A 81 -4.17 1.52 15.70
C THR A 81 -4.00 0.23 14.91
N PHE A 82 -3.37 0.31 13.75
CA PHE A 82 -3.03 -0.85 12.93
C PHE A 82 -1.57 -0.79 12.48
N ASN A 83 -1.06 -1.92 12.00
CA ASN A 83 0.27 -2.02 11.41
C ASN A 83 0.15 -2.10 9.88
N LEU A 84 1.14 -1.59 9.14
CA LEU A 84 1.07 -1.59 7.67
C LEU A 84 0.94 -2.99 7.08
N LEU A 85 1.47 -4.01 7.76
CA LEU A 85 1.35 -5.41 7.36
C LEU A 85 -0.09 -5.94 7.51
N ASP A 86 -0.88 -5.41 8.44
CA ASP A 86 -2.27 -5.86 8.66
C ASP A 86 -3.12 -5.62 7.40
N LEU A 87 -2.79 -4.57 6.63
CA LEU A 87 -3.43 -4.25 5.35
C LEU A 87 -3.26 -5.34 4.27
N MET A 88 -2.40 -6.34 4.48
CA MET A 88 -2.28 -7.51 3.60
C MET A 88 -3.42 -8.51 3.77
N ALA A 89 -4.33 -8.32 4.73
CA ALA A 89 -5.51 -9.18 4.85
C ALA A 89 -6.35 -9.08 3.57
N HIS A 90 -6.42 -10.21 2.86
CA HIS A 90 -7.15 -10.34 1.60
C HIS A 90 -8.65 -10.08 1.82
N ASN A 91 -9.31 -9.45 0.84
CA ASN A 91 -10.75 -9.15 0.82
C ASN A 91 -11.24 -8.08 1.83
N VAL A 92 -10.35 -7.27 2.41
CA VAL A 92 -10.76 -6.09 3.20
C VAL A 92 -10.41 -4.80 2.47
N ILE A 93 -9.13 -4.65 2.14
CA ILE A 93 -8.59 -3.54 1.31
C ILE A 93 -7.71 -4.11 0.20
N GLU A 94 -6.89 -5.12 0.53
CA GLU A 94 -6.12 -5.89 -0.44
C GLU A 94 -7.05 -6.73 -1.32
N HIS A 95 -6.79 -6.70 -2.63
CA HIS A 95 -7.62 -7.32 -3.65
C HIS A 95 -6.76 -7.80 -4.83
N ASP A 96 -7.28 -8.81 -5.54
CA ASP A 96 -6.66 -9.34 -6.76
C ASP A 96 -6.67 -8.33 -7.92
N GLY A 97 -5.84 -8.59 -8.94
CA GLY A 97 -5.63 -7.65 -10.05
C GLY A 97 -4.73 -6.47 -9.66
N SER A 98 -3.88 -6.68 -8.65
CA SER A 98 -2.95 -5.67 -8.16
C SER A 98 -1.92 -5.25 -9.23
N LEU A 99 -1.70 -3.95 -9.39
CA LEU A 99 -0.79 -3.41 -10.43
C LEU A 99 0.69 -3.74 -10.22
N SER A 100 1.07 -4.10 -8.99
CA SER A 100 2.48 -4.31 -8.59
C SER A 100 2.68 -5.48 -7.61
N ARG A 101 1.61 -6.19 -7.24
CA ARG A 101 1.63 -7.33 -6.31
C ARG A 101 0.94 -8.51 -6.96
N ALA A 102 1.39 -9.72 -6.63
CA ALA A 102 0.72 -10.94 -7.04
C ALA A 102 -0.58 -11.12 -6.25
N ASP A 103 -1.57 -11.72 -6.90
CA ASP A 103 -2.87 -12.05 -6.30
C ASP A 103 -2.72 -12.96 -5.07
N GLY A 104 -3.70 -12.94 -4.16
CA GLY A 104 -3.65 -13.70 -2.90
C GLY A 104 -3.45 -15.20 -3.14
N ALA A 105 -4.13 -15.75 -4.16
CA ALA A 105 -3.98 -17.13 -4.61
C ALA A 105 -2.57 -17.45 -5.13
N ARG A 106 -1.89 -16.48 -5.75
CA ARG A 106 -0.50 -16.65 -6.24
C ARG A 106 0.53 -16.51 -5.13
N THR A 107 0.24 -15.71 -4.10
CA THR A 107 1.14 -15.54 -2.95
C THR A 107 1.23 -16.81 -2.10
N MET A 108 0.12 -17.53 -1.93
CA MET A 108 0.13 -18.87 -1.28
C MET A 108 0.88 -19.92 -2.11
N ALA A 109 0.89 -19.81 -3.44
CA ALA A 109 1.68 -20.68 -4.32
C ALA A 109 3.20 -20.38 -4.29
N ILE A 110 3.63 -19.20 -3.83
CA ILE A 110 5.07 -18.86 -3.69
C ILE A 110 5.71 -19.59 -2.51
N ILE A 111 4.97 -19.93 -1.45
CA ILE A 111 5.48 -20.81 -0.37
C ILE A 111 5.77 -22.23 -0.90
N GLY A 112 5.13 -22.62 -2.02
CA GLY A 112 5.32 -23.89 -2.73
C GLY A 112 6.42 -23.91 -3.80
N GLY A 113 7.29 -22.89 -3.90
CA GLY A 113 8.55 -23.00 -4.65
C GLY A 113 8.49 -22.80 -6.18
N SER A 114 7.44 -22.21 -6.75
CA SER A 114 7.44 -21.82 -8.18
C SER A 114 7.60 -20.31 -8.35
N THR A 115 8.83 -19.84 -8.53
CA THR A 115 9.13 -18.45 -8.92
C THR A 115 8.64 -18.16 -10.34
N ARG A 116 7.42 -17.67 -10.49
CA ARG A 116 7.04 -16.90 -11.68
C ARG A 116 7.20 -15.42 -11.35
N PRO A 117 8.22 -14.74 -11.91
CA PRO A 117 8.40 -13.32 -11.67
C PRO A 117 7.18 -12.55 -12.18
N PHE A 118 6.71 -11.63 -11.35
CA PHE A 118 5.64 -10.67 -11.63
C PHE A 118 5.68 -10.16 -13.08
N SER A 119 4.74 -10.62 -13.92
CA SER A 119 4.74 -10.40 -15.39
C SER A 119 4.27 -9.01 -15.80
N THR A 120 3.58 -8.27 -14.93
CA THR A 120 3.01 -6.95 -15.24
C THR A 120 4.08 -5.90 -15.50
N ARG A 121 5.32 -6.11 -15.05
CA ARG A 121 6.45 -5.22 -15.37
C ARG A 121 6.81 -5.24 -16.86
N ARG A 122 6.61 -6.36 -17.57
CA ARG A 122 6.93 -6.47 -19.01
C ARG A 122 5.89 -5.75 -19.91
N ARG A 123 4.63 -5.66 -19.47
CA ARG A 123 3.58 -4.87 -20.14
C ARG A 123 3.54 -3.38 -19.73
N CYS A 124 4.48 -2.95 -18.87
CA CYS A 124 4.64 -1.57 -18.46
C CYS A 124 5.71 -0.80 -19.26
N ILE A 125 6.36 -1.44 -20.24
CA ILE A 125 7.29 -0.78 -21.16
C ILE A 125 6.45 -0.03 -22.20
N GLY A 126 5.86 1.08 -21.76
CA GLY A 126 5.15 2.05 -22.58
C GLY A 126 5.86 3.41 -22.55
N PRO A 127 5.25 4.47 -23.06
CA PRO A 127 5.83 5.82 -23.00
C PRO A 127 6.17 6.21 -21.55
N ALA A 128 7.14 7.11 -21.39
CA ALA A 128 7.62 7.60 -20.08
C ALA A 128 6.51 8.19 -19.18
N ARG A 129 5.32 8.45 -19.72
CA ARG A 129 4.13 8.91 -19.00
C ARG A 129 2.99 7.90 -19.14
N ARG A 130 2.34 7.58 -18.02
CA ARG A 130 1.12 6.76 -18.02
C ARG A 130 -0.10 7.67 -18.16
N SER A 131 -0.85 7.51 -19.24
CA SER A 131 -2.15 8.15 -19.43
C SER A 131 -3.26 7.34 -18.75
N VAL A 132 -4.43 7.96 -18.57
CA VAL A 132 -5.64 7.27 -18.08
C VAL A 132 -5.96 6.02 -18.93
N CYS A 133 -5.85 6.13 -20.25
CA CYS A 133 -6.06 5.00 -21.17
C CYS A 133 -5.03 3.88 -20.96
N THR A 134 -3.76 4.24 -20.72
CA THR A 134 -2.70 3.26 -20.44
C THR A 134 -2.98 2.53 -19.13
N THR A 135 -3.37 3.25 -18.08
CA THR A 135 -3.70 2.67 -16.78
C THR A 135 -4.94 1.78 -16.85
N ALA A 136 -5.98 2.18 -17.59
CA ALA A 136 -7.17 1.37 -17.83
C ALA A 136 -6.81 0.05 -18.52
N ARG A 137 -5.95 0.09 -19.54
CA ARG A 137 -5.47 -1.10 -20.25
C ARG A 137 -4.70 -2.05 -19.32
N MET A 138 -3.85 -1.51 -18.46
CA MET A 138 -3.10 -2.30 -17.48
C MET A 138 -4.04 -3.00 -16.51
N ARG A 139 -5.12 -2.33 -16.08
CA ARG A 139 -6.11 -2.93 -15.18
C ARG A 139 -6.84 -4.09 -15.84
N CYS A 140 -7.37 -3.90 -17.05
CA CYS A 140 -8.05 -4.98 -17.78
C CYS A 140 -7.12 -6.17 -18.10
N SER A 141 -5.82 -5.91 -18.29
CA SER A 141 -4.84 -6.97 -18.54
C SER A 141 -4.57 -7.79 -17.27
N GLY A 142 -4.55 -7.14 -16.09
CA GLY A 142 -4.35 -7.82 -14.80
C GLY A 142 -5.50 -8.77 -14.46
N ASP A 143 -6.75 -8.35 -14.69
CA ASP A 143 -7.94 -9.18 -14.42
C ASP A 143 -7.98 -10.47 -15.26
N SER A 144 -7.44 -10.45 -16.48
CA SER A 144 -7.36 -11.64 -17.34
C SER A 144 -6.36 -12.67 -16.83
N GLU A 145 -5.27 -12.23 -16.18
CA GLU A 145 -4.27 -13.11 -15.57
C GLU A 145 -4.71 -13.65 -14.21
N ALA A 146 -5.64 -13.00 -13.51
CA ALA A 146 -6.20 -13.45 -12.22
C ALA A 146 -7.31 -14.50 -12.36
N ARG A 147 -8.00 -14.54 -13.52
CA ARG A 147 -9.07 -15.52 -13.83
C ARG A 147 -8.58 -16.85 -14.44
N SER A 148 -7.27 -17.01 -14.65
CA SER A 148 -6.63 -18.19 -15.27
C SER A 148 -5.81 -18.97 -14.25
#